data_AF-A0A4Q4NGS4-F1
#
_entry.id   AF-A0A4Q4NGS4-F1
#
_cell.length_a   1.000
_cell.length_b   1.000
_cell.length_c   1.000
_cell.angle_alpha   90.00
_cell.angle_beta   90.00
_cell.angle_gamma   90.00
#
_symmetry.space_group_name_H-M   'P 1'
#
loop_
_entity.id
_entity.type
_entity.pdbx_description
1 polymer ?
#
loop_
_entity_poly.entity_id
_entity_poly.type
_entity_poly.pdbx_seq_one_letter_code
_entity_poly.pdbx_strand_id
1 'polypeptide(L)'
;MDDSMPISSAASFLVAPAESAFAAGDSEAGEAALWDIWNQVVEYASQTPAHELDRVIEVLKAVADLEEPATFEIWGKQATWKQLPLLGPAIRESWDDERHAEPFNINAFAARLTAANLVDLSMYAIWTLRSVLEDSIPSQIYSKSGDKRCKAAAAWFIYAGKVLYAFCKEGRKFGGRGAEQGSDVVGEDWNGFNEERWRLWVERIEEVQRTVVDEDTKKVLQKAMEGIQGASGD
;
A
#
# COMPACT_ATOMS: atom_id res chain seq x y z
N MET A 1 -16.29 9.80 -8.02
CA MET A 1 -16.36 9.40 -9.44
C MET A 1 -17.78 8.96 -9.76
N ASP A 2 -18.29 9.24 -10.95
CA ASP A 2 -19.54 8.64 -11.43
C ASP A 2 -19.27 7.17 -11.76
N ASP A 3 -19.89 6.24 -11.04
CA ASP A 3 -19.71 4.80 -11.23
C ASP A 3 -20.22 4.30 -12.60
N SER A 4 -20.98 5.13 -13.32
CA SER A 4 -21.45 4.83 -14.67
C SER A 4 -20.39 5.05 -15.76
N MET A 5 -19.30 5.77 -15.47
CA MET A 5 -18.23 6.01 -16.44
C MET A 5 -17.41 4.74 -16.69
N PRO A 6 -17.11 4.37 -17.96
CA PRO A 6 -16.19 3.27 -18.25
C PRO A 6 -14.79 3.51 -17.67
N ILE A 7 -14.13 2.45 -17.19
CA ILE A 7 -12.78 2.51 -16.57
C ILE A 7 -11.75 3.16 -17.51
N SER A 8 -11.77 2.82 -18.80
CA SER A 8 -10.85 3.42 -19.78
C SER A 8 -11.08 4.92 -19.95
N SER A 9 -12.33 5.36 -19.99
CA SER A 9 -12.68 6.79 -20.05
C SER A 9 -12.27 7.52 -18.77
N ALA A 10 -12.45 6.90 -17.60
CA ALA A 10 -12.02 7.46 -16.33
C ALA A 10 -10.49 7.59 -16.26
N ALA A 11 -9.74 6.61 -16.77
CA ALA A 11 -8.28 6.65 -16.84
C ALA A 11 -7.78 7.80 -17.72
N SER A 12 -8.26 7.91 -18.97
CA SER A 12 -7.89 9.01 -19.86
C SER A 12 -8.27 10.37 -19.28
N PHE A 13 -9.47 10.49 -18.69
CA PHE A 13 -9.91 11.74 -18.07
C PHE A 13 -9.05 12.15 -16.87
N LEU A 14 -8.64 11.17 -16.05
CA LEU A 14 -7.83 11.41 -14.85
C LEU A 14 -6.49 12.06 -15.19
N VAL A 15 -5.80 11.58 -16.24
CA VAL A 15 -4.46 12.05 -16.60
C VAL A 15 -4.43 13.06 -17.74
N ALA A 16 -5.58 13.40 -18.35
CA ALA A 16 -5.68 14.31 -19.49
C ALA A 16 -4.93 15.65 -19.32
N PRO A 17 -4.93 16.32 -18.14
CA PRO A 17 -4.16 17.55 -17.96
C PRO A 17 -2.64 17.33 -18.11
N ALA A 18 -2.10 16.26 -17.52
CA ALA A 18 -0.69 15.91 -17.63
C ALA A 18 -0.34 15.44 -19.05
N GLU A 19 -1.16 14.57 -19.64
CA GLU A 19 -1.00 14.07 -21.01
C GLU A 19 -0.94 15.23 -22.03
N SER A 20 -1.81 16.24 -21.88
CA SER A 20 -1.85 17.40 -22.76
C SER A 20 -0.56 18.23 -22.68
N ALA A 21 -0.02 18.43 -21.47
CA ALA A 21 1.23 19.15 -21.27
C ALA A 21 2.43 18.38 -21.85
N PHE A 22 2.50 17.07 -21.58
CA PHE A 22 3.50 16.19 -22.15
C PHE A 22 3.44 16.15 -23.68
N ALA A 23 2.25 16.07 -24.28
CA ALA A 23 2.09 16.12 -25.74
C ALA A 23 2.52 17.47 -26.35
N ALA A 24 2.46 18.56 -25.58
CA ALA A 24 2.92 19.88 -26.00
C ALA A 24 4.45 20.07 -25.84
N GLY A 25 5.18 19.09 -25.32
CA GLY A 25 6.62 19.20 -25.06
C GLY A 25 6.96 19.89 -23.74
N ASP A 26 5.98 20.16 -22.88
CA ASP A 26 6.16 20.84 -21.60
C ASP A 26 6.25 19.83 -20.45
N SER A 27 7.45 19.30 -20.23
CA SER A 27 7.68 18.28 -19.20
C SER A 27 7.51 18.83 -17.78
N GLU A 28 7.84 20.10 -17.54
CA GLU A 28 7.67 20.73 -16.21
C GLU A 28 6.19 20.86 -15.86
N ALA A 29 5.37 21.36 -16.80
CA ALA A 29 3.92 21.43 -16.59
C ALA A 29 3.27 20.03 -16.49
N GLY A 30 3.75 19.06 -17.27
CA GLY A 30 3.29 17.67 -17.20
C GLY A 30 3.59 17.02 -15.85
N GLU A 31 4.81 17.19 -15.33
CA GLU A 31 5.22 16.72 -14.00
C GLU A 31 4.38 17.35 -12.90
N ALA A 32 4.19 18.67 -12.93
CA ALA A 32 3.39 19.39 -11.93
C ALA A 32 1.93 18.94 -11.93
N ALA A 33 1.31 18.84 -13.11
CA ALA A 33 -0.06 18.35 -13.24
C ALA A 33 -0.20 16.91 -12.72
N LEU A 34 0.74 16.05 -13.08
CA LEU A 34 0.72 14.65 -12.67
C LEU A 34 0.91 14.50 -11.14
N TRP A 35 1.78 15.31 -10.55
CA TRP A 35 1.96 15.38 -9.11
C TRP A 35 0.66 15.76 -8.38
N ASP A 36 -0.03 16.80 -8.86
CA ASP A 36 -1.30 17.24 -8.27
C ASP A 36 -2.41 16.18 -8.42
N ILE A 37 -2.44 15.48 -9.55
CA ILE A 37 -3.37 14.37 -9.79
C ILE A 37 -3.12 13.24 -8.78
N TRP A 38 -1.86 12.83 -8.58
CA TRP A 38 -1.55 11.77 -7.63
C TRP A 38 -1.83 12.14 -6.19
N ASN A 39 -1.55 13.37 -5.76
CA ASN A 39 -1.94 13.82 -4.43
C ASN A 39 -3.47 13.73 -4.23
N GLN A 40 -4.26 14.14 -5.22
CA GLN A 40 -5.73 14.00 -5.15
C GLN A 40 -6.19 12.54 -5.13
N VAL A 41 -5.57 11.66 -5.92
CA VAL A 41 -5.89 10.21 -5.90
C VAL A 41 -5.56 9.60 -4.55
N VAL A 42 -4.40 9.92 -3.98
CA VAL A 42 -3.97 9.43 -2.67
C VAL A 42 -4.89 9.95 -1.56
N GLU A 43 -5.23 11.24 -1.57
CA GLU A 43 -6.19 11.83 -0.64
C GLU A 43 -7.56 11.15 -0.75
N TYR A 44 -8.10 11.04 -1.96
CA TYR A 44 -9.37 10.36 -2.21
C TYR A 44 -9.35 8.91 -1.71
N ALA A 45 -8.30 8.15 -2.04
CA ALA A 45 -8.15 6.76 -1.59
C ALA A 45 -8.06 6.64 -0.07
N SER A 46 -7.43 7.61 0.62
CA SER A 46 -7.33 7.62 2.07
C SER A 46 -8.68 7.85 2.77
N GLN A 47 -9.63 8.50 2.11
CA GLN A 47 -10.96 8.81 2.66
C GLN A 47 -12.06 7.86 2.16
N THR A 48 -11.76 7.06 1.13
CA THR A 48 -12.71 6.15 0.47
C THR A 48 -12.84 4.84 1.25
N PRO A 49 -14.07 4.34 1.50
CA PRO A 49 -14.27 3.02 2.10
C PRO A 49 -13.53 1.93 1.33
N ALA A 50 -12.87 1.02 2.04
CA ALA A 50 -11.98 0.04 1.40
C ALA A 50 -12.63 -0.83 0.30
N HIS A 51 -13.95 -1.05 0.30
CA HIS A 51 -14.63 -1.82 -0.75
C HIS A 51 -14.82 -1.04 -2.07
N GLU A 52 -14.74 0.29 -2.04
CA GLU A 52 -14.80 1.16 -3.23
C GLU A 52 -13.41 1.37 -3.86
N LEU A 53 -12.33 1.04 -3.14
CA LEU A 53 -10.95 1.18 -3.63
C LEU A 53 -10.64 0.27 -4.83
N ASP A 54 -11.39 -0.81 -5.04
CA ASP A 54 -11.16 -1.72 -6.16
C ASP A 54 -11.31 -0.99 -7.51
N ARG A 55 -12.30 -0.09 -7.63
CA ARG A 55 -12.48 0.77 -8.81
C ARG A 55 -11.31 1.72 -9.02
N VAL A 56 -10.76 2.30 -7.95
CA VAL A 56 -9.58 3.18 -8.03
C VAL A 56 -8.39 2.41 -8.60
N ILE A 57 -8.17 1.18 -8.13
CA ILE A 57 -7.09 0.32 -8.63
C ILE A 57 -7.31 -0.06 -10.09
N GLU A 58 -8.55 -0.34 -10.52
CA GLU A 58 -8.87 -0.60 -11.92
C GLU A 58 -8.59 0.60 -12.83
N VAL A 59 -8.93 1.81 -12.39
CA VAL A 59 -8.60 3.05 -13.12
C VAL A 59 -7.09 3.22 -13.23
N LEU A 60 -6.33 2.99 -12.16
CA LEU A 60 -4.86 3.09 -12.20
C LEU A 60 -4.22 2.01 -13.08
N LYS A 61 -4.78 0.79 -13.14
CA LYS A 61 -4.37 -0.23 -14.13
C LYS A 61 -4.60 0.26 -15.55
N ALA A 62 -5.78 0.83 -15.82
CA ALA A 62 -6.09 1.36 -17.14
C ALA A 62 -5.21 2.56 -17.51
N VAL A 63 -4.82 3.41 -16.55
CA VAL A 63 -3.79 4.44 -16.78
C VAL A 63 -2.48 3.79 -17.20
N ALA A 64 -2.03 2.76 -16.49
CA ALA A 64 -0.78 2.05 -16.78
C ALA A 64 -0.73 1.40 -18.18
N ASP A 65 -1.88 1.24 -18.84
CA ASP A 65 -2.05 0.68 -20.18
C ASP A 65 -2.33 1.75 -21.26
N LEU A 66 -2.30 3.04 -20.93
CA LEU A 66 -2.50 4.13 -21.90
C LEU A 66 -1.33 4.23 -22.89
N GLU A 67 -1.61 4.81 -24.06
CA GLU A 67 -0.56 5.19 -25.00
C GLU A 67 0.27 6.35 -24.45
N GLU A 68 1.58 6.29 -24.69
CA GLU A 68 2.51 7.31 -24.21
C GLU A 68 2.39 8.60 -25.05
N PRO A 69 2.46 9.79 -24.44
CA PRO A 69 2.54 11.04 -25.20
C PRO A 69 3.87 11.15 -25.94
N ALA A 70 3.93 12.07 -26.92
CA ALA A 70 5.08 12.22 -27.80
C ALA A 70 6.41 12.50 -27.06
N THR A 71 6.34 13.24 -25.97
CA THR A 71 7.43 13.41 -25.00
C THR A 71 6.91 13.08 -23.63
N PHE A 72 7.56 12.16 -22.92
CA PHE A 72 7.17 11.80 -21.56
C PHE A 72 8.41 11.62 -20.69
N GLU A 73 8.87 12.73 -20.14
CA GLU A 73 10.02 12.73 -19.23
C GLU A 73 9.57 13.13 -17.83
N ILE A 74 10.13 12.45 -16.84
CA ILE A 74 9.96 12.74 -15.42
C ILE A 74 11.35 12.88 -14.83
N TRP A 75 11.65 14.05 -14.26
CA TRP A 75 12.96 14.43 -13.74
C TRP A 75 14.09 14.22 -14.77
N GLY A 76 13.81 14.58 -16.03
CA GLY A 76 14.75 14.48 -17.15
C GLY A 76 15.07 13.04 -17.59
N LYS A 77 14.20 12.09 -17.27
CA LYS A 77 14.31 10.69 -17.71
C LYS A 77 13.03 10.25 -18.39
N GLN A 78 13.17 9.50 -19.49
CA GLN A 78 12.05 8.87 -20.15
C GLN A 78 11.24 8.02 -19.16
N ALA A 79 9.94 8.27 -19.12
CA ALA A 79 8.98 7.56 -18.31
C ALA A 79 7.95 6.85 -19.20
N THR A 80 7.11 6.03 -18.56
CA THR A 80 6.00 5.31 -19.17
C THR A 80 4.83 5.28 -18.21
N TRP A 81 3.60 5.34 -18.70
CA TRP A 81 2.41 5.18 -17.86
C TRP A 81 2.43 3.89 -17.05
N LYS A 82 3.02 2.82 -17.59
CA LYS A 82 3.18 1.52 -16.91
C LYS A 82 3.84 1.62 -15.53
N GLN A 83 4.70 2.61 -15.32
CA GLN A 83 5.41 2.81 -14.06
C GLN A 83 4.62 3.66 -13.05
N LEU A 84 3.49 4.25 -13.48
CA LEU A 84 2.74 5.25 -12.72
C LEU A 84 3.67 6.29 -12.08
N PRO A 85 4.47 6.99 -12.89
CA PRO A 85 5.56 7.82 -12.37
C PRO A 85 5.01 8.88 -11.41
N LEU A 86 5.79 9.22 -10.39
CA LEU A 86 5.43 10.12 -9.29
C LEU A 86 4.37 9.61 -8.29
N LEU A 87 3.64 8.51 -8.56
CA LEU A 87 2.63 8.01 -7.62
C LEU A 87 3.25 7.50 -6.31
N GLY A 88 4.35 6.75 -6.39
CA GLY A 88 5.08 6.27 -5.20
C GLY A 88 5.55 7.42 -4.30
N PRO A 89 6.24 8.44 -4.84
CA PRO A 89 6.56 9.68 -4.12
C PRO A 89 5.34 10.40 -3.50
N ALA A 90 4.23 10.54 -4.21
CA ALA A 90 3.01 11.15 -3.65
C ALA A 90 2.46 10.35 -2.45
N ILE A 91 2.46 9.01 -2.55
CA ILE A 91 2.09 8.12 -1.43
C ILE A 91 3.05 8.31 -0.26
N ARG A 92 4.35 8.46 -0.51
CA ARG A 92 5.36 8.67 0.53
C ARG A 92 5.06 9.93 1.34
N GLU A 93 4.75 11.04 0.69
CA GLU A 93 4.42 12.29 1.38
C GLU A 93 3.17 12.17 2.24
N SER A 94 2.13 11.52 1.72
CA SER A 94 0.92 11.24 2.51
C SER A 94 1.20 10.32 3.71
N TRP A 95 2.14 9.39 3.57
CA TRP A 95 2.54 8.51 4.67
C TRP A 95 3.31 9.22 5.78
N ASP A 96 4.10 10.23 5.42
CA ASP A 96 4.85 11.04 6.38
C ASP A 96 3.95 12.09 7.08
N ASP A 97 2.83 12.50 6.47
CA ASP A 97 1.83 13.38 7.09
C ASP A 97 0.72 12.58 7.80
N GLU A 98 1.04 12.04 8.99
CA GLU A 98 0.12 11.25 9.84
C GLU A 98 -1.20 11.96 10.23
N ARG A 99 -1.39 13.23 9.88
CA ARG A 99 -2.50 14.07 10.34
C ARG A 99 -3.76 13.97 9.48
N HIS A 100 -3.68 13.44 8.25
CA HIS A 100 -4.79 13.54 7.28
C HIS A 100 -5.32 12.22 6.72
N ALA A 101 -4.56 11.13 6.75
CA ALA A 101 -4.99 9.84 6.19
C ALA A 101 -5.63 8.92 7.24
N GLU A 102 -6.77 8.29 6.94
CA GLU A 102 -7.27 7.19 7.76
C GLU A 102 -6.32 5.98 7.61
N PRO A 103 -5.66 5.52 8.70
CA PRO A 103 -4.55 4.55 8.60
C PRO A 103 -4.93 3.25 7.90
N PHE A 104 -6.17 2.78 8.08
CA PHE A 104 -6.65 1.58 7.41
C PHE A 104 -6.73 1.75 5.89
N ASN A 105 -7.33 2.84 5.42
CA ASN A 105 -7.60 3.04 4.00
C ASN A 105 -6.31 3.24 3.20
N ILE A 106 -5.37 4.04 3.72
CA ILE A 106 -4.09 4.26 3.03
C ILE A 106 -3.25 2.98 2.95
N ASN A 107 -3.24 2.16 4.02
CA ASN A 107 -2.57 0.85 3.99
C ASN A 107 -3.32 -0.13 3.06
N ALA A 108 -4.65 -0.09 3.02
CA ALA A 108 -5.46 -0.91 2.12
C ALA A 108 -5.24 -0.54 0.65
N PHE A 109 -5.05 0.74 0.34
CA PHE A 109 -4.70 1.22 -1.00
C PHE A 109 -3.28 0.78 -1.40
N ALA A 110 -2.29 1.02 -0.55
CA ALA A 110 -0.90 0.61 -0.81
C ALA A 110 -0.74 -0.91 -0.95
N ALA A 111 -1.45 -1.69 -0.13
CA ALA A 111 -1.48 -3.15 -0.22
C ALA A 111 -2.03 -3.62 -1.57
N ARG A 112 -3.13 -3.01 -2.06
CA ARG A 112 -3.69 -3.35 -3.37
C ARG A 112 -2.78 -2.96 -4.54
N LEU A 113 -2.14 -1.79 -4.49
CA LEU A 113 -1.16 -1.39 -5.51
C LEU A 113 0.01 -2.39 -5.60
N THR A 114 0.49 -2.82 -4.43
CA THR A 114 1.54 -3.85 -4.33
C THR A 114 1.05 -5.19 -4.88
N ALA A 115 -0.14 -5.63 -4.47
CA ALA A 115 -0.73 -6.90 -4.92
C ALA A 115 -1.02 -6.91 -6.43
N ALA A 116 -1.39 -5.77 -7.00
CA ALA A 116 -1.62 -5.59 -8.43
C ALA A 116 -0.32 -5.42 -9.24
N ASN A 117 0.85 -5.40 -8.59
CA ASN A 117 2.15 -5.13 -9.20
C ASN A 117 2.18 -3.80 -10.00
N LEU A 118 1.46 -2.79 -9.50
CA LEU A 118 1.45 -1.44 -10.08
C LEU A 118 2.57 -0.59 -9.49
N VAL A 119 2.65 -0.57 -8.15
CA VAL A 119 3.69 0.13 -7.41
C VAL A 119 4.09 -0.77 -6.24
N ASP A 120 5.38 -1.15 -6.18
CA ASP A 120 5.89 -1.96 -5.09
C ASP A 120 6.04 -1.10 -3.82
N LEU A 121 5.06 -1.21 -2.92
CA LEU A 121 5.04 -0.54 -1.63
C LEU A 121 5.29 -1.53 -0.49
N SER A 122 5.90 -2.69 -0.77
CA SER A 122 6.14 -3.73 0.23
C SER A 122 7.02 -3.29 1.40
N MET A 123 7.89 -2.28 1.22
CA MET A 123 8.62 -1.64 2.32
C MET A 123 7.67 -1.00 3.37
N TYR A 124 6.54 -0.46 2.93
CA TYR A 124 5.54 0.14 3.82
C TYR A 124 4.80 -0.94 4.61
N ALA A 125 4.63 -2.13 4.03
CA ALA A 125 4.17 -3.30 4.78
C ALA A 125 5.13 -3.61 5.93
N ILE A 126 6.45 -3.64 5.67
CA ILE A 126 7.45 -3.86 6.72
C ILE A 126 7.33 -2.80 7.82
N TRP A 127 7.24 -1.52 7.48
CA TRP A 127 7.14 -0.45 8.48
C TRP A 127 5.86 -0.53 9.32
N THR A 128 4.71 -0.76 8.69
CA THR A 128 3.43 -0.91 9.40
C THR A 128 3.43 -2.17 10.28
N LEU A 129 3.81 -3.32 9.73
CA LEU A 129 3.79 -4.58 10.47
C LEU A 129 4.82 -4.58 11.60
N ARG A 130 6.00 -3.99 11.39
CA ARG A 130 7.01 -3.84 12.45
C ARG A 130 6.48 -2.99 13.61
N SER A 131 5.97 -1.80 13.30
CA SER A 131 5.52 -0.86 14.35
C SER A 131 4.34 -1.38 15.18
N VAL A 132 3.53 -2.30 14.62
CA VAL A 132 2.39 -2.89 15.31
C VAL A 132 2.74 -4.24 15.96
N LEU A 133 3.38 -5.15 15.22
CA LEU A 133 3.52 -6.55 15.60
C LEU A 133 4.90 -6.90 16.19
N GLU A 134 5.93 -6.11 15.91
CA GLU A 134 7.32 -6.41 16.31
C GLU A 134 7.88 -5.46 17.37
N ASP A 135 7.41 -4.22 17.44
CA ASP A 135 7.83 -3.21 18.43
C ASP A 135 7.03 -3.32 19.74
N SER A 136 6.37 -4.45 19.97
CA SER A 136 5.58 -4.73 21.16
C SER A 136 5.59 -6.21 21.51
N ILE A 137 5.76 -6.55 22.79
CA ILE A 137 5.49 -7.89 23.31
C ILE A 137 4.01 -8.27 23.08
N PRO A 138 3.67 -9.58 22.93
CA PRO A 138 2.36 -10.00 22.42
C PRO A 138 1.17 -9.39 23.19
N SER A 139 1.22 -9.44 24.53
CA SER A 139 0.15 -8.98 25.41
C SER A 139 -0.06 -7.46 25.44
N GLN A 140 0.83 -6.68 24.81
CA GLN A 140 0.78 -5.21 24.77
C GLN A 140 0.46 -4.64 23.40
N ILE A 141 0.37 -5.48 22.35
CA ILE A 141 0.20 -4.99 20.98
C ILE A 141 -1.05 -4.12 20.86
N TYR A 142 -2.21 -4.65 21.29
CA TYR A 142 -3.47 -3.94 21.14
C TYR A 142 -3.52 -2.67 22.00
N SER A 143 -3.04 -2.72 23.25
CA SER A 143 -3.05 -1.56 24.15
C SER A 143 -2.12 -0.43 23.71
N LYS A 144 -1.01 -0.73 23.03
CA LYS A 144 -0.08 0.27 22.47
C LYS A 144 -0.52 0.79 21.10
N SER A 145 -1.07 -0.08 20.26
CA SER A 145 -1.39 0.24 18.86
C SER A 145 -2.80 0.83 18.69
N GLY A 146 -3.74 0.39 19.52
CA GLY A 146 -5.16 0.72 19.38
C GLY A 146 -5.78 0.23 18.07
N ASP A 147 -7.07 0.52 17.90
CA ASP A 147 -7.87 0.01 16.78
C ASP A 147 -7.33 0.44 15.41
N LYS A 148 -6.99 1.72 15.25
CA LYS A 148 -6.56 2.29 13.96
C LYS A 148 -5.31 1.61 13.41
N ARG A 149 -4.28 1.41 14.23
CA ARG A 149 -3.02 0.79 13.80
C ARG A 149 -3.17 -0.73 13.63
N CYS A 150 -3.95 -1.39 14.48
CA CYS A 150 -4.26 -2.82 14.28
C CYS A 150 -5.00 -3.05 12.96
N LYS A 151 -5.97 -2.18 12.60
CA LYS A 151 -6.62 -2.22 11.29
C LYS A 151 -5.62 -1.96 10.16
N ALA A 152 -4.74 -0.97 10.29
CA ALA A 152 -3.70 -0.69 9.28
C ALA A 152 -2.80 -1.90 9.00
N ALA A 153 -2.34 -2.61 10.04
CA ALA A 153 -1.59 -3.86 9.88
C ALA A 153 -2.43 -4.95 9.21
N ALA A 154 -3.68 -5.12 9.64
CA ALA A 154 -4.62 -6.09 9.07
C ALA A 154 -4.83 -5.87 7.55
N ALA A 155 -4.85 -4.63 7.08
CA ALA A 155 -5.05 -4.30 5.66
C ALA A 155 -4.03 -4.99 4.73
N TRP A 156 -2.77 -5.10 5.15
CA TRP A 156 -1.72 -5.76 4.35
C TRP A 156 -1.98 -7.25 4.17
N PHE A 157 -2.47 -7.93 5.20
CA PHE A 157 -2.83 -9.34 5.10
C PHE A 157 -4.09 -9.56 4.26
N ILE A 158 -5.09 -8.69 4.39
CA ILE A 158 -6.34 -8.79 3.63
C ILE A 158 -6.08 -8.61 2.14
N TYR A 159 -5.31 -7.59 1.76
CA TYR A 159 -5.23 -7.16 0.36
C TYR A 159 -3.93 -7.54 -0.34
N ALA A 160 -2.87 -7.84 0.40
CA ALA A 160 -1.57 -8.24 -0.16
C ALA A 160 -1.02 -9.55 0.41
N GLY A 161 -1.78 -10.29 1.24
CA GLY A 161 -1.30 -11.47 1.96
C GLY A 161 -0.60 -12.49 1.07
N LYS A 162 -1.15 -12.80 -0.11
CA LYS A 162 -0.53 -13.72 -1.09
C LYS A 162 0.85 -13.26 -1.56
N VAL A 163 0.98 -11.99 -1.93
CA VAL A 163 2.25 -11.41 -2.42
C VAL A 163 3.28 -11.30 -1.30
N LEU A 164 2.86 -10.88 -0.10
CA LEU A 164 3.76 -10.82 1.06
C LEU A 164 4.24 -12.21 1.48
N TYR A 165 3.38 -13.22 1.46
CA TYR A 165 3.77 -14.60 1.71
C TYR A 165 4.79 -15.10 0.69
N ALA A 166 4.57 -14.84 -0.61
CA ALA A 166 5.55 -15.17 -1.64
C ALA A 166 6.91 -14.50 -1.39
N PHE A 167 6.94 -13.21 -1.04
CA PHE A 167 8.18 -12.51 -0.66
C PHE A 167 8.88 -13.14 0.55
N CYS A 168 8.11 -13.63 1.53
CA CYS A 168 8.65 -14.35 2.69
C CYS A 168 9.26 -15.70 2.29
N LYS A 169 8.62 -16.44 1.37
CA LYS A 169 9.16 -17.70 0.82
C LYS A 169 10.41 -17.49 -0.03
N GLU A 170 10.48 -16.39 -0.76
CA GLU A 170 11.65 -16.00 -1.56
C GLU A 170 12.80 -15.46 -0.69
N GLY A 171 12.54 -15.09 0.57
CA GLY A 171 13.53 -14.46 1.44
C GLY A 171 13.95 -13.08 0.96
N ARG A 172 13.01 -12.31 0.37
CA ARG A 172 13.29 -11.00 -0.25
C ARG A 172 13.89 -10.03 0.78
N LYS A 173 15.07 -9.47 0.45
CA LYS A 173 15.79 -8.50 1.29
C LYS A 173 15.72 -7.09 0.70
N PHE A 174 15.88 -6.09 1.56
CA PHE A 174 16.06 -4.70 1.15
C PHE A 174 17.49 -4.22 1.41
N GLY A 175 17.91 -3.18 0.71
CA GLY A 175 19.15 -2.47 1.01
C GLY A 175 19.02 -1.57 2.24
N GLY A 176 20.12 -1.37 2.95
CA GLY A 176 20.17 -0.51 4.14
C GLY A 176 19.46 -1.12 5.35
N ARG A 177 19.04 -0.27 6.30
CA ARG A 177 18.44 -0.68 7.59
C ARG A 177 16.92 -0.52 7.65
N GLY A 178 16.29 -0.09 6.54
CA GLY A 178 14.88 0.26 6.51
C GLY A 178 13.94 -0.90 6.87
N ALA A 179 14.38 -2.13 6.61
CA ALA A 179 13.59 -3.34 6.81
C ALA A 179 14.10 -4.25 7.95
N GLU A 180 14.91 -3.70 8.88
CA GLU A 180 15.34 -4.42 10.09
C GLU A 180 14.15 -4.89 10.93
N GLN A 181 14.35 -5.90 11.79
CA GLN A 181 13.32 -6.33 12.74
C GLN A 181 12.93 -5.23 13.74
N GLY A 182 11.78 -5.39 14.37
CA GLY A 182 11.32 -4.52 15.46
C GLY A 182 12.07 -4.71 16.77
N SER A 183 11.90 -3.74 17.67
CA SER A 183 12.70 -3.61 18.89
C SER A 183 12.51 -4.74 19.90
N ASP A 184 11.32 -5.38 19.91
CA ASP A 184 11.01 -6.48 20.83
C ASP A 184 11.31 -7.87 20.22
N VAL A 185 11.91 -7.91 19.02
CA VAL A 185 12.40 -9.14 18.38
C VAL A 185 13.91 -9.25 18.63
N VAL A 186 14.30 -10.19 19.49
CA VAL A 186 15.68 -10.35 19.98
C VAL A 186 16.36 -11.53 19.31
N GLY A 187 17.62 -11.34 18.88
CA GLY A 187 18.47 -12.42 18.38
C GLY A 187 18.35 -12.68 16.87
N GLU A 188 17.47 -11.96 16.19
CA GLU A 188 17.29 -12.03 14.74
C GLU A 188 18.16 -11.01 14.01
N ASP A 189 18.41 -11.22 12.71
CA ASP A 189 19.13 -10.31 11.82
C ASP A 189 18.34 -10.00 10.54
N TRP A 190 17.01 -10.00 10.66
CA TRP A 190 16.09 -9.84 9.54
C TRP A 190 16.27 -8.47 8.88
N ASN A 191 16.24 -8.44 7.54
CA ASN A 191 16.26 -7.20 6.75
C ASN A 191 15.36 -7.31 5.52
N GLY A 192 14.07 -7.55 5.77
CA GLY A 192 13.05 -7.79 4.73
C GLY A 192 12.07 -8.88 5.12
N PHE A 193 11.67 -9.67 4.13
CA PHE A 193 10.70 -10.74 4.23
C PHE A 193 11.39 -12.09 4.42
N ASN A 194 10.91 -12.89 5.36
CA ASN A 194 11.33 -14.28 5.54
C ASN A 194 10.23 -15.08 6.26
N GLU A 195 10.37 -16.41 6.26
CA GLU A 195 9.37 -17.31 6.82
C GLU A 195 9.20 -17.20 8.35
N GLU A 196 10.27 -16.90 9.09
CA GLU A 196 10.22 -16.74 10.54
C GLU A 196 9.46 -15.47 10.93
N ARG A 197 9.75 -14.37 10.23
CA ARG A 197 9.05 -13.10 10.37
C ARG A 197 7.58 -13.21 10.02
N TRP A 198 7.23 -13.95 8.96
CA TRP A 198 5.84 -14.25 8.64
C TRP A 198 5.13 -14.99 9.79
N ARG A 199 5.74 -16.06 10.32
CA ARG A 199 5.18 -16.81 11.46
C ARG A 199 4.96 -15.93 12.68
N LEU A 200 5.92 -15.06 12.99
CA LEU A 200 5.78 -14.09 14.06
C LEU A 200 4.56 -13.19 13.82
N TRP A 201 4.41 -12.61 12.63
CA TRP A 201 3.26 -11.76 12.34
C TRP A 201 1.92 -12.48 12.50
N VAL A 202 1.83 -13.74 12.05
CA VAL A 202 0.61 -14.56 12.23
C VAL A 202 0.31 -14.76 13.72
N GLU A 203 1.29 -15.19 14.52
CA GLU A 203 1.14 -15.36 15.98
C GLU A 203 0.66 -14.05 16.63
N ARG A 204 1.22 -12.91 16.22
CA ARG A 204 0.90 -11.62 16.81
C ARG A 204 -0.49 -11.11 16.42
N ILE A 205 -0.97 -11.36 15.20
CA ILE A 205 -2.36 -11.05 14.83
C ILE A 205 -3.34 -11.90 15.64
N GLU A 206 -3.05 -13.19 15.85
CA GLU A 206 -3.89 -14.05 16.69
C GLU A 206 -3.97 -13.53 18.14
N GLU A 207 -2.86 -13.04 18.69
CA GLU A 207 -2.86 -12.44 20.03
C GLU A 207 -3.68 -11.15 20.10
N VAL A 208 -3.59 -10.30 19.08
CA VAL A 208 -4.44 -9.09 18.98
C VAL A 208 -5.92 -9.50 18.93
N GLN A 209 -6.28 -10.56 18.20
CA GLN A 209 -7.66 -11.05 18.16
C GLN A 209 -8.19 -11.53 19.52
N ARG A 210 -7.32 -12.02 20.41
CA ARG A 210 -7.72 -12.44 21.77
C ARG A 210 -7.95 -11.26 22.71
N THR A 211 -7.29 -10.14 22.46
CA THR A 211 -7.25 -8.99 23.38
C THR A 211 -8.08 -7.78 22.91
N VAL A 212 -8.39 -7.70 21.62
CA VAL A 212 -9.25 -6.66 21.04
C VAL A 212 -10.64 -6.68 21.64
N VAL A 213 -11.15 -5.49 21.99
CA VAL A 213 -12.50 -5.32 22.55
C VAL A 213 -13.47 -4.67 21.56
N ASP A 214 -12.95 -3.92 20.57
CA ASP A 214 -13.75 -3.31 19.52
C ASP A 214 -14.20 -4.36 18.49
N GLU A 215 -15.51 -4.50 18.31
CA GLU A 215 -16.11 -5.52 17.44
C GLU A 215 -15.79 -5.29 15.96
N ASP A 216 -15.66 -4.02 15.52
CA ASP A 216 -15.32 -3.74 14.12
C ASP A 216 -13.84 -4.05 13.83
N THR A 217 -12.94 -3.76 14.78
CA THR A 217 -11.54 -4.18 14.71
C THR A 217 -11.43 -5.70 14.70
N LYS A 218 -12.20 -6.40 15.53
CA LYS A 218 -12.24 -7.86 15.56
C LYS A 218 -12.65 -8.47 14.20
N LYS A 219 -13.67 -7.91 13.54
CA LYS A 219 -14.08 -8.33 12.18
C LYS A 219 -12.98 -8.09 11.14
N VAL A 220 -12.27 -6.97 11.21
CA VAL A 220 -11.16 -6.67 10.29
C VAL A 220 -10.00 -7.64 10.51
N LEU A 221 -9.64 -7.93 11.76
CA LEU A 221 -8.60 -8.92 12.08
C LEU A 221 -9.00 -10.33 11.64
N GLN A 222 -10.28 -10.68 11.74
CA GLN A 222 -10.79 -11.96 11.22
C GLN A 222 -10.59 -12.10 9.71
N LYS A 223 -10.88 -11.04 8.94
CA LYS A 223 -10.59 -11.00 7.49
C LYS A 223 -9.09 -11.12 7.20
N ALA A 224 -8.24 -10.52 8.05
CA ALA A 224 -6.79 -10.66 7.91
C ALA A 224 -6.34 -12.11 8.10
N MET A 225 -6.89 -12.83 9.07
CA MET A 225 -6.60 -14.25 9.27
C MET A 225 -7.07 -15.12 8.10
N GLU A 226 -8.24 -14.83 7.54
CA GLU A 226 -8.72 -15.48 6.31
C GLU A 226 -7.74 -15.23 5.14
N GLY A 227 -7.25 -13.99 5.00
CA GLY A 227 -6.22 -13.63 4.01
C GLY A 227 -4.90 -14.38 4.20
N ILE A 228 -4.44 -14.52 5.45
CA ILE A 228 -3.24 -15.29 5.82
C ILE A 228 -3.39 -16.78 5.47
N GLN A 229 -4.52 -17.37 5.84
CA GLN A 229 -4.82 -18.78 5.56
C GLN A 229 -4.91 -19.03 4.05
N GLY A 230 -5.60 -18.16 3.32
CA GLY A 230 -5.70 -18.22 1.86
C GLY A 230 -4.38 -17.97 1.13
N ALA A 231 -3.40 -17.31 1.76
CA ALA A 231 -2.05 -17.12 1.21
C ALA A 231 -1.14 -18.34 1.40
N SER A 232 -1.35 -19.10 2.47
CA SER A 232 -0.51 -20.25 2.84
C SER A 232 -1.07 -21.59 2.37
N GLY A 233 -2.28 -21.60 1.79
CA GLY A 233 -3.04 -22.80 1.41
C GLY A 233 -2.92 -23.24 -0.05
N ASP A 234 -2.09 -22.55 -0.84
CA ASP A 234 -1.72 -22.91 -2.24
C ASP A 234 -0.31 -23.55 -2.26
#